data_AF-A0A560IYY6-F1
#
_entry.id   AF-A0A560IYY6-F1
#
_cell.length_a   1.000
_cell.length_b   1.000
_cell.length_c   1.000
_cell.angle_alpha   90.00
_cell.angle_beta   90.00
_cell.angle_gamma   90.00
#
_symmetry.space_group_name_H-M   'P 1'
#
loop_
_entity.id
_entity.type
_entity.pdbx_description
1 polymer ?
#
loop_
_entity_poly.entity_id
_entity_poly.type
_entity_poly.pdbx_seq_one_letter_code
_entity_poly.pdbx_strand_id
1 'polypeptide(L)'
;MTAEHAGFEGESAGARNLISGKPRHWTYRLAGELLRSRAEGLRRRWAKGAHGRTPEGAAMVDEALLMELGTAILAVTAAINTQLVASWQSPGDPWTPRAIQGACDAVAAAAVTAVAWGEKVRALPPSPLTDAVRPLLLEQVDHFLTEFEATPKRFSGLALALTFGGALRLRITFTSPPGWKRRFQAAMRRAKSQIVQEALAEMRARRSA
;
A
#
# COMPACT_ATOMS: atom_id res chain seq x y z
N MET A 1 -0.79 -16.23 31.90
CA MET A 1 -0.33 -15.62 30.62
C MET A 1 1.17 -15.42 30.72
N THR A 2 1.94 -16.01 29.81
CA THR A 2 3.41 -15.86 29.72
C THR A 2 3.79 -14.46 29.22
N ALA A 3 4.98 -13.95 29.60
CA ALA A 3 5.48 -12.63 29.19
C ALA A 3 5.54 -12.44 27.66
N GLU A 4 5.59 -13.53 26.88
CA GLU A 4 5.57 -13.53 25.42
C GLU A 4 4.22 -13.12 24.78
N HIS A 5 3.12 -13.19 25.54
CA HIS A 5 1.77 -12.84 25.06
C HIS A 5 1.42 -11.37 25.33
N ALA A 6 2.19 -10.70 26.17
CA ALA A 6 1.97 -9.30 26.51
C ALA A 6 2.16 -8.40 25.28
N GLY A 7 1.10 -7.74 24.84
CA GLY A 7 1.04 -6.94 23.61
C GLY A 7 0.31 -7.61 22.43
N PHE A 8 -0.23 -8.82 22.62
CA PHE A 8 -1.01 -9.56 21.61
C PHE A 8 -2.50 -9.67 21.95
N GLU A 9 -2.99 -8.95 22.94
CA GLU A 9 -4.38 -9.01 23.41
C GLU A 9 -5.37 -8.54 22.32
N GLY A 10 -4.95 -7.57 21.50
CA GLY A 10 -5.72 -7.07 20.35
C GLY A 10 -5.56 -7.87 19.06
N GLU A 11 -4.77 -8.95 19.07
CA GLU A 11 -4.48 -9.74 17.88
C GLU A 11 -5.47 -10.89 17.65
N SER A 12 -5.49 -11.40 16.42
CA SER A 12 -6.35 -12.52 16.05
C SER A 12 -6.11 -13.74 16.94
N ALA A 13 -7.14 -14.57 17.12
CA ALA A 13 -6.98 -15.86 17.80
C ALA A 13 -5.92 -16.73 17.12
N GLY A 14 -5.79 -16.65 15.78
CA GLY A 14 -4.75 -17.32 15.02
C GLY A 14 -3.33 -16.91 15.43
N ALA A 15 -3.07 -15.61 15.58
CA ALA A 15 -1.78 -15.10 16.01
C ALA A 15 -1.42 -15.57 17.44
N ARG A 16 -2.37 -15.49 18.37
CA ARG A 16 -2.19 -15.95 19.76
C ARG A 16 -1.95 -17.46 19.85
N ASN A 17 -2.65 -18.26 19.03
CA ASN A 17 -2.44 -19.71 18.95
C ASN A 17 -1.07 -20.06 18.38
N LEU A 18 -0.59 -19.33 17.38
CA LEU A 18 0.74 -19.52 16.80
C LEU A 18 1.86 -19.22 17.81
N ILE A 19 1.70 -18.19 18.63
CA ILE A 19 2.66 -17.85 19.70
C ILE A 19 2.66 -18.90 20.80
N SER A 20 1.49 -19.43 21.16
CA SER A 20 1.36 -20.42 22.23
C SER A 20 1.90 -21.79 21.81
N GLY A 21 1.55 -22.25 20.61
CA GLY A 21 1.90 -23.59 20.14
C GLY A 21 3.27 -23.67 19.47
N LYS A 22 3.82 -22.53 19.01
CA LYS A 22 5.06 -22.43 18.22
C LYS A 22 5.27 -23.61 17.25
N PRO A 23 4.27 -23.97 16.41
CA PRO A 23 4.41 -25.10 15.48
C PRO A 23 5.58 -24.87 14.51
N ARG A 24 5.96 -25.90 13.76
CA ARG A 24 7.03 -25.78 12.76
C ARG A 24 6.76 -24.58 11.83
N HIS A 25 7.79 -23.75 11.62
CA HIS A 25 7.72 -22.53 10.82
C HIS A 25 6.71 -21.47 11.34
N TRP A 26 6.41 -21.46 12.65
CA TRP A 26 5.44 -20.53 13.25
C TRP A 26 5.74 -19.05 12.99
N THR A 27 7.01 -18.66 12.84
CA THR A 27 7.40 -17.27 12.58
C THR A 27 6.82 -16.74 11.26
N TYR A 28 6.91 -17.53 10.19
CA TYR A 28 6.33 -17.19 8.87
C TYR A 28 4.81 -17.17 8.91
N ARG A 29 4.21 -18.10 9.65
CA ARG A 29 2.75 -18.18 9.83
C ARG A 29 2.25 -16.97 10.62
N LEU A 30 2.98 -16.56 11.66
CA LEU A 30 2.64 -15.41 12.49
C LEU A 30 2.74 -14.12 11.67
N ALA A 31 3.82 -13.94 10.91
CA ALA A 31 3.96 -12.78 10.02
C ALA A 31 2.82 -12.70 8.99
N GLY A 32 2.48 -13.83 8.34
CA GLY A 32 1.34 -13.88 7.43
C GLY A 32 0.02 -13.50 8.10
N GLU A 33 -0.23 -14.02 9.30
CA GLU A 33 -1.46 -13.77 10.06
C GLU A 33 -1.58 -12.30 10.52
N LEU A 34 -0.49 -11.71 11.00
CA LEU A 34 -0.45 -10.30 11.39
C LEU A 34 -0.65 -9.38 10.17
N LEU A 35 0.07 -9.64 9.07
CA LEU A 35 -0.09 -8.86 7.84
C LEU A 35 -1.49 -8.99 7.25
N ARG A 36 -2.14 -10.16 7.38
CA ARG A 36 -3.54 -10.36 6.96
C ARG A 36 -4.48 -9.42 7.72
N SER A 37 -4.40 -9.43 9.05
CA SER A 37 -5.19 -8.53 9.91
C SER A 37 -4.98 -7.05 9.55
N ARG A 38 -3.73 -6.67 9.24
CA ARG A 38 -3.36 -5.29 8.87
C ARG A 38 -3.92 -4.91 7.50
N ALA A 39 -3.79 -5.79 6.52
CA ALA A 39 -4.32 -5.59 5.18
C ALA A 39 -5.85 -5.41 5.21
N GLU A 40 -6.56 -6.23 5.99
CA GLU A 40 -8.01 -6.08 6.19
C GLU A 40 -8.37 -4.73 6.83
N GLY A 41 -7.58 -4.27 7.81
CA GLY A 41 -7.73 -2.95 8.42
C GLY A 41 -7.56 -1.81 7.41
N LEU A 42 -6.52 -1.89 6.58
CA LEU A 42 -6.25 -0.92 5.51
C LEU A 42 -7.36 -0.91 4.46
N ARG A 43 -7.85 -2.07 4.04
CA ARG A 43 -8.97 -2.15 3.10
C ARG A 43 -10.25 -1.58 3.67
N ARG A 44 -10.58 -1.87 4.94
CA ARG A 44 -11.72 -1.25 5.62
C ARG A 44 -11.59 0.27 5.68
N ARG A 45 -10.40 0.80 6.00
CA ARG A 45 -10.14 2.24 5.98
C ARG A 45 -10.35 2.82 4.58
N TRP A 46 -9.77 2.19 3.57
CA TRP A 46 -9.88 2.63 2.18
C TRP A 46 -11.33 2.63 1.68
N ALA A 47 -12.09 1.58 1.99
CA ALA A 47 -13.51 1.46 1.63
C ALA A 47 -14.37 2.51 2.34
N LYS A 48 -14.07 2.84 3.60
CA LYS A 48 -14.73 3.90 4.38
C LYS A 48 -14.38 5.32 3.92
N GLY A 49 -13.47 5.47 2.95
CA GLY A 49 -12.74 6.69 2.68
C GLY A 49 -13.53 7.98 2.86
N ALA A 50 -12.87 8.97 3.47
CA ALA A 50 -13.46 10.26 3.82
C ALA A 50 -14.12 10.91 2.60
N HIS A 51 -15.44 10.78 2.50
CA HIS A 51 -16.23 11.61 1.61
C HIS A 51 -16.21 13.02 2.23
N GLY A 52 -15.66 13.99 1.50
CA GLY A 52 -15.83 15.41 1.83
C GLY A 52 -14.90 16.03 2.88
N ARG A 53 -13.78 15.40 3.27
CA ARG A 53 -12.71 16.15 3.96
C ARG A 53 -11.78 16.74 2.91
N THR A 54 -11.89 18.03 2.66
CA THR A 54 -10.87 18.81 1.97
C THR A 54 -9.64 18.87 2.88
N PRO A 55 -8.50 18.25 2.52
CA PRO A 55 -7.25 18.56 3.21
C PRO A 55 -6.94 20.03 2.96
N GLU A 56 -6.63 20.77 4.02
CA GLU A 56 -6.06 22.11 3.89
C GLU A 56 -4.83 22.03 2.97
N GLY A 57 -4.81 22.85 1.92
CA GLY A 57 -3.69 22.92 0.98
C GLY A 57 -3.71 21.93 -0.19
N ALA A 58 -4.88 21.41 -0.59
CA ALA A 58 -5.01 20.60 -1.81
C ALA A 58 -4.63 21.39 -3.07
N ALA A 59 -3.35 21.39 -3.42
CA ALA A 59 -2.85 21.92 -4.68
C ALA A 59 -3.32 21.04 -5.86
N MET A 60 -3.37 21.64 -7.05
CA MET A 60 -3.69 20.98 -8.32
C MET A 60 -2.82 19.72 -8.52
N VAL A 61 -3.28 18.76 -9.33
CA VAL A 61 -2.44 17.59 -9.69
C VAL A 61 -1.15 18.08 -10.34
N ASP A 62 -0.01 17.77 -9.71
CA ASP A 62 1.33 18.08 -10.21
C ASP A 62 2.25 16.85 -10.19
N GLU A 63 3.49 17.03 -10.63
CA GLU A 63 4.49 15.95 -10.68
C GLU A 63 4.91 15.49 -9.28
N ALA A 64 4.92 16.39 -8.29
CA ALA A 64 5.25 16.08 -6.90
C ALA A 64 4.23 15.08 -6.31
N LEU A 65 2.93 15.30 -6.53
CA LEU A 65 1.88 14.39 -6.11
C LEU A 65 2.06 12.98 -6.69
N LEU A 66 2.53 12.86 -7.93
CA LEU A 66 2.78 11.56 -8.56
C LEU A 66 4.02 10.87 -7.97
N MET A 67 5.07 11.64 -7.66
CA MET A 67 6.26 11.13 -6.99
C MET A 67 5.97 10.65 -5.56
N GLU A 68 5.04 11.31 -4.84
CA GLU A 68 4.60 10.89 -3.51
C GLU A 68 4.07 9.44 -3.50
N LEU A 69 3.23 9.04 -4.47
CA LEU A 69 2.71 7.68 -4.53
C LEU A 69 3.81 6.64 -4.78
N GLY A 70 4.69 6.92 -5.75
CA GLY A 70 5.81 6.03 -6.06
C GLY A 70 6.70 5.84 -4.84
N THR A 71 6.95 6.91 -4.09
CA THR A 71 7.72 6.89 -2.85
C THR A 71 7.01 6.09 -1.76
N ALA A 72 5.70 6.26 -1.59
CA ALA A 72 4.91 5.53 -0.60
C ALA A 72 4.91 4.01 -0.87
N ILE A 73 4.65 3.59 -2.12
CA ILE A 73 4.67 2.17 -2.50
C ILE A 73 6.10 1.58 -2.41
N LEU A 74 7.12 2.37 -2.77
CA LEU A 74 8.51 1.96 -2.63
C LEU A 74 8.90 1.77 -1.15
N ALA A 75 8.41 2.63 -0.25
CA ALA A 75 8.64 2.48 1.18
C ALA A 75 8.06 1.16 1.73
N VAL A 76 6.88 0.74 1.25
CA VAL A 76 6.29 -0.57 1.59
C VAL A 76 7.18 -1.71 1.09
N THR A 77 7.62 -1.60 -0.18
CA THR A 77 8.53 -2.58 -0.79
C THR A 77 9.84 -2.70 0.00
N ALA A 78 10.41 -1.57 0.40
CA ALA A 78 11.62 -1.52 1.19
C ALA A 78 11.38 -2.15 2.56
N ALA A 79 10.35 -1.72 3.30
CA ALA A 79 10.02 -2.26 4.63
C ALA A 79 9.86 -3.79 4.61
N ILE A 80 9.16 -4.33 3.61
CA ILE A 80 9.01 -5.78 3.48
C ILE A 80 10.36 -6.46 3.23
N ASN A 81 11.13 -5.98 2.26
CA ASN A 81 12.35 -6.68 1.85
C ASN A 81 13.52 -6.49 2.85
N THR A 82 13.58 -5.36 3.58
CA THR A 82 14.66 -5.08 4.54
C THR A 82 14.32 -5.48 5.96
N GLN A 83 13.06 -5.37 6.39
CA GLN A 83 12.69 -5.65 7.79
C GLN A 83 12.09 -7.04 7.97
N LEU A 84 11.30 -7.55 7.01
CA LEU A 84 10.71 -8.90 7.09
C LEU A 84 11.59 -9.96 6.40
N VAL A 85 12.06 -9.72 5.18
CA VAL A 85 12.80 -10.75 4.43
C VAL A 85 14.24 -10.92 4.92
N ALA A 86 15.00 -9.82 5.02
CA ALA A 86 16.41 -9.89 5.39
C ALA A 86 16.61 -10.48 6.79
N SER A 87 15.68 -10.20 7.69
CA SER A 87 15.74 -10.63 9.07
C SER A 87 15.49 -12.12 9.28
N TRP A 88 14.90 -12.82 8.30
CA TRP A 88 14.75 -14.28 8.31
C TRP A 88 15.90 -15.03 7.64
N GLN A 89 16.78 -14.32 6.95
CA GLN A 89 17.97 -14.90 6.32
C GLN A 89 19.17 -14.96 7.26
N SER A 90 19.10 -14.34 8.45
CA SER A 90 20.18 -14.37 9.44
C SER A 90 20.07 -15.62 10.33
N PRO A 91 21.01 -16.59 10.25
CA PRO A 91 20.90 -17.88 10.94
C PRO A 91 21.00 -17.85 12.48
N GLY A 92 21.13 -16.68 13.10
CA GLY A 92 21.46 -16.55 14.52
C GLY A 92 20.45 -15.80 15.39
N ASP A 93 19.40 -15.21 14.82
CA ASP A 93 18.51 -14.31 15.56
C ASP A 93 17.12 -14.95 15.77
N PRO A 94 16.79 -15.45 16.99
CA PRO A 94 15.45 -15.97 17.26
C PRO A 94 14.46 -14.81 17.23
N TRP A 95 13.69 -14.72 16.14
CA TRP A 95 12.61 -13.75 16.03
C TRP A 95 11.58 -13.97 17.13
N THR A 96 11.62 -13.11 18.14
CA THR A 96 10.60 -13.08 19.18
C THR A 96 9.26 -12.69 18.56
N PRO A 97 8.11 -13.11 19.15
CA PRO A 97 6.80 -12.65 18.71
C PRO A 97 6.72 -11.13 18.51
N ARG A 98 7.30 -10.36 19.44
CA ARG A 98 7.33 -8.89 19.39
C ARG A 98 8.14 -8.35 18.22
N ALA A 99 9.27 -8.96 17.89
CA ALA A 99 10.05 -8.55 16.71
C ALA A 99 9.25 -8.78 15.42
N ILE A 100 8.54 -9.91 15.32
CA ILE A 100 7.65 -10.21 14.18
C ILE A 100 6.54 -9.16 14.08
N GLN A 101 5.90 -8.84 15.21
CA GLN A 101 4.85 -7.84 15.27
C GLN A 101 5.36 -6.45 14.87
N GLY A 102 6.47 -5.99 15.43
CA GLY A 102 7.06 -4.69 15.10
C GLY A 102 7.39 -4.54 13.61
N ALA A 103 7.92 -5.58 12.97
CA ALA A 103 8.19 -5.57 11.53
C ALA A 103 6.90 -5.55 10.69
N CYS A 104 5.87 -6.30 11.09
CA CYS A 104 4.58 -6.29 10.41
C CYS A 104 3.89 -4.92 10.56
N ASP A 105 4.00 -4.30 11.74
CA ASP A 105 3.43 -2.98 12.01
C ASP A 105 4.16 -1.88 11.25
N ALA A 106 5.48 -1.95 11.10
CA ALA A 106 6.25 -1.03 10.26
C ALA A 106 5.86 -1.12 8.78
N VAL A 107 5.64 -2.34 8.26
CA VAL A 107 5.12 -2.55 6.90
C VAL A 107 3.71 -1.99 6.76
N ALA A 108 2.85 -2.21 7.76
CA ALA A 108 1.50 -1.65 7.76
C ALA A 108 1.52 -0.12 7.82
N ALA A 109 2.40 0.48 8.62
CA ALA A 109 2.58 1.92 8.71
C ALA A 109 3.02 2.54 7.38
N ALA A 110 3.94 1.87 6.66
CA ALA A 110 4.28 2.28 5.29
C ALA A 110 3.05 2.21 4.37
N ALA A 111 2.25 1.14 4.45
CA ALA A 111 1.06 0.99 3.60
C ALA A 111 -0.06 2.00 3.93
N VAL A 112 -0.15 2.46 5.19
CA VAL A 112 -1.02 3.57 5.59
C VAL A 112 -0.71 4.84 4.78
N THR A 113 0.55 5.12 4.48
CA THR A 113 0.92 6.32 3.70
C THR A 113 0.39 6.27 2.27
N ALA A 114 0.39 5.10 1.62
CA ALA A 114 -0.19 4.92 0.29
C ALA A 114 -1.71 5.11 0.29
N VAL A 115 -2.40 4.61 1.33
CA VAL A 115 -3.84 4.83 1.52
C VAL A 115 -4.16 6.31 1.78
N ALA A 116 -3.39 6.97 2.64
CA ALA A 116 -3.53 8.39 2.94
C ALA A 116 -3.32 9.26 1.70
N TRP A 117 -2.36 8.90 0.83
CA TRP A 117 -2.19 9.53 -0.47
C TRP A 117 -3.44 9.37 -1.36
N GLY A 118 -4.04 8.17 -1.39
CA GLY A 118 -5.29 7.95 -2.12
C GLY A 118 -6.45 8.79 -1.57
N GLU A 119 -6.52 8.94 -0.24
CA GLU A 119 -7.48 9.82 0.43
C GLU A 119 -7.26 11.29 0.04
N LYS A 120 -6.01 11.76 -0.03
CA LYS A 120 -5.64 13.09 -0.56
C LYS A 120 -6.12 13.26 -2.01
N VAL A 121 -5.92 12.27 -2.87
CA VAL A 121 -6.40 12.28 -4.27
C VAL A 121 -7.93 12.35 -4.36
N ARG A 122 -8.66 11.62 -3.51
CA ARG A 122 -10.14 11.71 -3.45
C ARG A 122 -10.62 13.11 -3.13
N ALA A 123 -9.86 13.84 -2.31
CA ALA A 123 -10.25 15.16 -1.84
C ALA A 123 -9.74 16.34 -2.68
N LEU A 124 -9.00 16.07 -3.77
CA LEU A 124 -8.55 17.12 -4.68
C LEU A 124 -9.74 17.90 -5.27
N PRO A 125 -9.64 19.23 -5.43
CA PRO A 125 -10.69 20.01 -6.06
C PRO A 125 -10.94 19.55 -7.51
N PRO A 126 -12.19 19.65 -7.99
CA PRO A 126 -12.50 19.33 -9.37
C PRO A 126 -11.76 20.28 -10.31
N SER A 127 -11.22 19.73 -11.39
CA SER A 127 -10.61 20.46 -12.49
C SER A 127 -10.52 19.52 -13.69
N PRO A 128 -10.44 20.04 -14.94
CA PRO A 128 -10.30 19.17 -16.12
C PRO A 128 -9.13 18.18 -16.00
N LEU A 129 -8.03 18.60 -15.36
CA LEU A 129 -6.89 17.74 -15.08
C LEU A 129 -7.21 16.70 -14.00
N THR A 130 -7.70 17.15 -12.84
CA THR A 130 -8.00 16.26 -11.70
C THR A 130 -9.02 15.22 -12.11
N ASP A 131 -10.10 15.60 -12.77
CA ASP A 131 -11.22 14.71 -13.10
C ASP A 131 -10.81 13.66 -14.15
N ALA A 132 -9.91 14.02 -15.07
CA ALA A 132 -9.36 13.09 -16.05
C ALA A 132 -8.45 12.03 -15.43
N VAL A 133 -7.68 12.36 -14.38
CA VAL A 133 -6.63 11.47 -13.85
C VAL A 133 -6.97 10.83 -12.52
N ARG A 134 -7.87 11.41 -11.73
CA ARG A 134 -8.30 10.90 -10.41
C ARG A 134 -8.73 9.43 -10.47
N PRO A 135 -9.57 8.98 -11.42
CA PRO A 135 -9.95 7.57 -11.48
C PRO A 135 -8.75 6.62 -11.63
N LEU A 136 -7.76 7.01 -12.45
CA LEU A 136 -6.55 6.21 -12.67
C LEU A 136 -5.64 6.21 -11.43
N LEU A 137 -5.52 7.35 -10.75
CA LEU A 137 -4.74 7.44 -9.51
C LEU A 137 -5.36 6.58 -8.39
N LEU A 138 -6.69 6.58 -8.27
CA LEU A 138 -7.41 5.74 -7.31
C LEU A 138 -7.31 4.26 -7.69
N GLU A 139 -7.38 3.91 -8.98
CA GLU A 139 -7.16 2.54 -9.47
C GLU A 139 -5.78 1.99 -9.06
N GLN A 140 -4.73 2.83 -9.09
CA GLN A 140 -3.39 2.42 -8.65
C GLN A 140 -3.34 2.09 -7.15
N VAL A 141 -4.08 2.83 -6.31
CA VAL A 141 -4.18 2.55 -4.87
C VAL A 141 -4.98 1.27 -4.62
N ASP A 142 -6.08 1.07 -5.33
CA ASP A 142 -6.88 -0.15 -5.26
C ASP A 142 -6.08 -1.40 -5.68
N HIS A 143 -5.31 -1.29 -6.75
CA HIS A 143 -4.42 -2.35 -7.22
C HIS A 143 -3.31 -2.64 -6.20
N PHE A 144 -2.67 -1.61 -5.66
CA PHE A 144 -1.69 -1.76 -4.58
C PHE A 144 -2.28 -2.50 -3.37
N LEU A 145 -3.47 -2.12 -2.91
CA LEU A 145 -4.13 -2.80 -1.78
C LEU A 145 -4.44 -4.26 -2.09
N THR A 146 -4.82 -4.57 -3.32
CA THR A 146 -5.08 -5.94 -3.77
C THR A 146 -3.80 -6.79 -3.75
N GLU A 147 -2.68 -6.25 -4.22
CA GLU A 147 -1.38 -6.92 -4.11
C GLU A 147 -0.90 -7.03 -2.66
N PHE A 148 -1.18 -6.02 -1.83
CA PHE A 148 -0.84 -6.02 -0.40
C PHE A 148 -1.62 -7.11 0.35
N GLU A 149 -2.91 -7.29 0.08
CA GLU A 149 -3.73 -8.37 0.65
C GLU A 149 -3.30 -9.76 0.21
N ALA A 150 -2.65 -9.88 -0.96
CA ALA A 150 -2.07 -11.14 -1.42
C ALA A 150 -0.74 -11.48 -0.72
N THR A 151 -0.07 -10.48 -0.13
CA THR A 151 1.25 -10.62 0.50
C THR A 151 1.26 -11.64 1.66
N PRO A 152 0.30 -11.66 2.60
CA PRO A 152 0.16 -12.70 3.62
C PRO A 152 0.29 -14.14 3.10
N LYS A 153 -0.35 -14.45 1.96
CA LYS A 153 -0.33 -15.80 1.37
C LYS A 153 1.07 -16.20 0.90
N ARG A 154 1.89 -15.24 0.47
CA ARG A 154 3.29 -15.49 0.07
C ARG A 154 4.10 -16.00 1.26
N PHE A 155 3.87 -15.46 2.45
CA PHE A 155 4.51 -15.93 3.69
C PHE A 155 4.02 -17.31 4.13
N SER A 156 2.72 -17.59 4.01
CA SER A 156 2.21 -18.94 4.23
C SER A 156 2.79 -19.97 3.26
N GLY A 157 3.00 -19.58 1.99
CA GLY A 157 3.64 -20.41 0.97
C GLY A 157 5.10 -20.74 1.28
N LEU A 158 5.85 -19.82 1.90
CA LEU A 158 7.24 -20.09 2.33
C LEU A 158 7.31 -21.17 3.40
N ALA A 159 6.38 -21.17 4.37
CA ALA A 159 6.31 -22.21 5.38
C ALA A 159 6.11 -23.61 4.75
N LEU A 160 5.34 -23.69 3.66
CA LEU A 160 5.15 -24.92 2.90
C LEU A 160 6.42 -25.31 2.15
N ALA A 161 7.05 -24.39 1.40
CA ALA A 161 8.28 -24.65 0.65
C ALA A 161 9.44 -25.12 1.56
N LEU A 162 9.58 -24.52 2.74
CA LEU A 162 10.55 -24.92 3.75
C LEU A 162 10.30 -26.31 4.33
N THR A 163 9.04 -26.73 4.40
CA THR A 163 8.69 -28.08 4.86
C THR A 163 9.25 -29.14 3.92
N PHE A 164 9.40 -28.81 2.62
CA PHE A 164 9.93 -29.70 1.58
C PHE A 164 11.39 -29.40 1.17
N GLY A 165 12.14 -28.62 1.96
CA GLY A 165 13.57 -28.39 1.73
C GLY A 165 13.91 -27.38 0.62
N GLY A 166 12.97 -26.53 0.20
CA GLY A 166 13.22 -25.49 -0.78
C GLY A 166 14.08 -24.33 -0.26
N ALA A 167 14.79 -23.64 -1.16
CA ALA A 167 15.57 -22.45 -0.83
C ALA A 167 14.67 -21.21 -0.63
N LEU A 168 14.99 -20.39 0.39
CA LEU A 168 14.29 -19.14 0.69
C LEU A 168 14.76 -18.00 -0.21
N ARG A 169 13.96 -17.65 -1.21
CA ARG A 169 14.04 -16.34 -1.87
C ARG A 169 12.64 -15.72 -1.94
N LEU A 170 12.35 -14.84 -0.99
CA LEU A 170 11.18 -13.98 -1.07
C LEU A 170 11.63 -12.60 -1.56
N ARG A 171 11.07 -12.16 -2.68
CA ARG A 171 11.17 -10.77 -3.11
C ARG A 171 9.75 -10.30 -3.40
N ILE A 172 9.31 -9.30 -2.67
CA ILE A 172 7.99 -8.71 -2.89
C ILE A 172 8.17 -7.42 -3.67
N THR A 173 7.42 -7.31 -4.76
CA THR A 173 7.29 -6.11 -5.58
C THR A 173 5.82 -5.81 -5.80
N PHE A 174 5.50 -4.53 -5.89
CA PHE A 174 4.19 -4.04 -6.31
C PHE A 174 4.27 -3.54 -7.74
N THR A 175 3.17 -3.68 -8.47
CA THR A 175 3.07 -3.35 -9.88
C THR A 175 2.03 -2.27 -10.12
N SER A 176 2.03 -1.70 -11.32
CA SER A 176 0.91 -0.87 -11.78
C SER A 176 -0.14 -1.73 -12.47
N PRO A 177 -1.42 -1.31 -12.50
CA PRO A 177 -2.44 -1.97 -13.28
C PRO A 177 -2.02 -2.12 -14.75
N PRO A 178 -2.53 -3.13 -15.47
CA PRO A 178 -2.23 -3.33 -16.87
C PRO A 178 -2.50 -2.06 -17.71
N GLY A 179 -1.51 -1.68 -18.51
CA GLY A 179 -1.58 -0.50 -19.38
C GLY A 179 -1.74 0.85 -18.66
N TRP A 180 -1.64 0.89 -17.32
CA TRP A 180 -1.92 2.09 -16.52
C TRP A 180 -1.10 3.29 -16.96
N LYS A 181 0.22 3.13 -17.13
CA LYS A 181 1.11 4.21 -17.58
C LYS A 181 0.65 4.85 -18.91
N ARG A 182 0.23 4.03 -19.87
CA ARG A 182 -0.27 4.52 -21.17
C ARG A 182 -1.58 5.28 -21.01
N ARG A 183 -2.52 4.75 -20.23
CA ARG A 183 -3.81 5.39 -19.94
C ARG A 183 -3.62 6.72 -19.21
N PHE A 184 -2.75 6.75 -18.21
CA PHE A 184 -2.41 7.94 -17.45
C PHE A 184 -1.79 9.04 -18.33
N GLN A 185 -0.79 8.69 -19.13
CA GLN A 185 -0.17 9.65 -20.07
C GLN A 185 -1.17 10.16 -21.13
N ALA A 186 -2.09 9.32 -21.59
CA ALA A 186 -3.13 9.74 -22.51
C ALA A 186 -4.13 10.72 -21.84
N ALA A 187 -4.57 10.43 -20.61
CA ALA A 187 -5.45 11.30 -19.84
C ALA A 187 -4.80 12.66 -19.56
N MET A 188 -3.55 12.67 -19.09
CA MET A 188 -2.77 13.89 -18.86
C MET A 188 -2.66 14.76 -20.13
N ARG A 189 -2.36 14.14 -21.29
CA ARG A 189 -2.26 14.88 -22.56
C ARG A 189 -3.60 15.49 -22.96
N ARG A 190 -4.68 14.71 -22.90
CA ARG A 190 -6.04 15.18 -23.24
C ARG A 190 -6.47 16.35 -22.37
N ALA A 191 -6.29 16.22 -21.05
CA ALA A 191 -6.66 17.28 -20.11
C ALA A 191 -5.86 18.57 -20.34
N LYS A 192 -4.52 18.46 -20.54
CA LYS A 192 -3.68 19.62 -20.88
C LYS A 192 -4.15 20.30 -22.17
N SER A 193 -4.45 19.53 -23.21
CA SER A 193 -4.96 20.08 -24.47
C SER A 193 -6.29 20.81 -24.28
N GLN A 194 -7.22 20.25 -23.49
CA GLN A 194 -8.51 20.87 -23.21
C GLN A 194 -8.36 22.21 -22.48
N ILE A 195 -7.52 22.26 -21.44
CA ILE A 195 -7.23 23.49 -20.68
C ILE A 195 -6.71 24.60 -21.62
N VAL A 196 -5.81 24.26 -22.55
CA VAL A 196 -5.28 25.22 -23.53
C VAL A 196 -6.37 25.70 -24.48
N GLN A 197 -7.26 24.83 -24.96
CA GLN A 197 -8.35 25.22 -25.87
C GLN A 197 -9.36 26.14 -25.17
N GLU A 198 -9.72 25.86 -23.93
CA GLU A 198 -10.62 26.69 -23.13
C GLU A 198 -10.01 28.08 -22.90
N ALA A 199 -8.72 28.16 -22.54
CA ALA A 199 -8.02 29.44 -22.38
C ALA A 199 -7.96 30.25 -23.68
N LEU A 200 -7.71 29.60 -24.82
CA LEU A 200 -7.69 30.27 -26.13
C LEU A 200 -9.09 30.76 -26.55
N ALA A 201 -10.14 30.00 -26.25
CA ALA A 201 -11.52 30.40 -26.52
C ALA A 201 -11.91 31.63 -25.68
N GLU A 202 -11.54 31.66 -24.41
CA GLU A 202 -11.80 32.79 -23.53
C GLU A 202 -11.06 34.06 -23.98
N MET A 203 -9.78 33.94 -24.37
CA MET A 203 -9.01 35.05 -24.93
C MET A 203 -9.63 35.63 -26.20
N ARG A 204 -10.20 34.78 -27.06
CA ARG A 204 -10.89 35.23 -28.28
C ARG A 204 -12.19 35.96 -27.93
N ALA A 205 -12.99 35.42 -27.02
CA ALA A 205 -14.23 36.06 -26.59
C ALA A 205 -14.00 37.47 -26.00
N ARG A 206 -12.95 37.63 -25.17
CA ARG A 206 -12.58 38.94 -24.60
C ARG A 206 -12.06 39.96 -25.60
N ARG A 207 -11.59 39.55 -26.78
CA ARG A 207 -11.16 40.45 -27.86
C ARG A 207 -12.30 40.87 -28.79
N SER A 208 -13.42 40.15 -28.75
CA SER A 208 -14.60 40.40 -29.58
C SER A 208 -15.71 41.15 -28.85
N ALA A 209 -15.55 41.42 -27.56
CA ALA A 209 -16.41 42.24 -26.71
C ALA A 209 -15.77 43.61 -26.48
#